data_AF-A0A067R8U8-F1
#
_entry.id   AF-A0A067R8U8-F1
#
_cell.length_a   1.000
_cell.length_b   1.000
_cell.length_c   1.000
_cell.angle_alpha   90.00
_cell.angle_beta   90.00
_cell.angle_gamma   90.00
#
_symmetry.space_group_name_H-M   'P 1'
#
loop_
_entity.id
_entity.type
_entity.pdbx_description
1 polymer ?
#
loop_
_entity_poly.entity_id
_entity_poly.type
_entity_poly.pdbx_seq_one_letter_code
_entity_poly.pdbx_strand_id
1 'polypeptide(L)'
;MKIICLGTASCYPTSNRSVSCTAVRFEDGTVWIFDCGEGAQIQLQKSPVRPSRITKIFITHLHGDHLFGLPGLMCTLANMVPDRNDFTLEIYGPQGLRKFIRDTLILSRSALTYNYVVHELIPIAEQYPEDWNTWPADNLATGSLHPQEKQGKDITATNDLTWNVFDGQNVCVKAGALMHSIPSFGYVIAEQDEPGKLDAEYLKQLGVPPGPLYSRIKNGEAITLPSGKALDPLKVLGPPKRGRKITILGDTSDSFRMVDLAQSSDIILHEATLENSMEEKAIDMGHSTPKMAAQYAEKVGARVLMLYHFSQRYKTVLVNDTDLCVDTLLKEAQHELSTRNCPCKVFLAQDLMEVSVPRPSS
;
A
#
# COMPACT_ATOMS: atom_id res chain seq x y z
N MET A 1 -8.00 -6.58 -8.56
CA MET A 1 -7.22 -5.55 -7.85
C MET A 1 -6.41 -4.76 -8.88
N LYS A 2 -6.34 -3.44 -8.73
CA LYS A 2 -5.57 -2.53 -9.58
C LYS A 2 -4.83 -1.50 -8.72
N ILE A 3 -3.65 -1.10 -9.16
CA ILE A 3 -2.86 0.01 -8.61
C ILE A 3 -3.03 1.20 -9.56
N ILE A 4 -3.32 2.37 -9.02
CA ILE A 4 -3.38 3.64 -9.75
C ILE A 4 -2.38 4.59 -9.11
N CYS A 5 -1.33 4.96 -9.85
CA CYS A 5 -0.33 5.90 -9.35
C CYS A 5 -0.88 7.32 -9.53
N LEU A 6 -1.17 8.05 -8.45
CA LEU A 6 -1.69 9.42 -8.53
C LEU A 6 -0.54 10.45 -8.56
N GLY A 7 0.59 10.13 -7.93
CA GLY A 7 1.82 10.91 -8.02
C GLY A 7 3.05 10.04 -7.76
N THR A 8 4.12 10.31 -8.51
CA THR A 8 5.36 9.51 -8.52
C THR A 8 6.64 10.33 -8.32
N ALA A 9 6.53 11.63 -8.03
CA ALA A 9 7.66 12.51 -7.77
C ALA A 9 8.10 12.45 -6.31
N SER A 10 9.40 12.64 -6.06
CA SER A 10 9.92 12.86 -4.71
C SER A 10 9.98 14.32 -4.28
N CYS A 11 9.85 14.55 -2.98
CA CYS A 11 10.04 15.81 -2.24
C CYS A 11 9.05 16.94 -2.56
N TYR A 12 8.80 17.25 -3.83
CA TYR A 12 7.89 18.33 -4.25
C TYR A 12 7.34 18.08 -5.67
N PRO A 13 6.15 18.63 -5.99
CA PRO A 13 5.53 18.40 -7.29
C PRO A 13 6.25 19.19 -8.39
N THR A 14 6.14 18.69 -9.62
CA THR A 14 6.51 19.42 -10.84
C THR A 14 5.31 19.56 -11.76
N SER A 15 5.48 20.25 -12.89
CA SER A 15 4.44 20.32 -13.92
C SER A 15 4.00 18.95 -14.46
N ASN A 16 4.86 17.93 -14.33
CA ASN A 16 4.68 16.64 -14.99
C ASN A 16 4.51 15.46 -14.01
N ARG A 17 4.89 15.63 -12.74
CA ARG A 17 4.75 14.61 -11.69
C ARG A 17 4.32 15.22 -10.38
N SER A 18 3.26 14.66 -9.82
CA SER A 18 2.76 14.99 -8.49
C SER A 18 3.50 14.16 -7.44
N VAL A 19 3.50 14.62 -6.19
CA VAL A 19 4.13 13.91 -5.08
C VAL A 19 3.38 12.64 -4.68
N SER A 20 4.03 11.79 -3.89
CA SER A 20 3.60 10.45 -3.49
C SER A 20 2.11 10.33 -3.14
N CYS A 21 1.40 9.57 -3.97
CA CYS A 21 0.05 9.12 -3.70
C CYS A 21 -0.30 7.95 -4.62
N THR A 22 -0.73 6.83 -4.06
CA THR A 22 -1.11 5.62 -4.80
C THR A 22 -2.46 5.11 -4.34
N ALA A 23 -3.35 4.79 -5.28
CA ALA A 23 -4.64 4.19 -4.98
C ALA A 23 -4.63 2.69 -5.31
N VAL A 24 -5.08 1.85 -4.40
CA VAL A 24 -5.35 0.43 -4.63
C VAL A 24 -6.86 0.23 -4.72
N ARG A 25 -7.33 -0.21 -5.89
CA ARG A 25 -8.74 -0.50 -6.17
C ARG A 25 -9.00 -2.01 -6.17
N PHE A 26 -9.90 -2.45 -5.31
CA PHE A 26 -10.33 -3.84 -5.17
C PHE A 26 -11.41 -4.21 -6.19
N GLU A 27 -11.72 -5.51 -6.31
CA GLU A 27 -12.71 -6.03 -7.27
C GLU A 27 -14.13 -5.55 -7.00
N ASP A 28 -14.49 -5.36 -5.73
CA ASP A 28 -15.78 -4.79 -5.31
C ASP A 28 -15.90 -3.29 -5.62
N GLY A 29 -14.82 -2.66 -6.10
CA GLY A 29 -14.71 -1.23 -6.39
C GLY A 29 -14.27 -0.38 -5.21
N THR A 30 -13.99 -0.95 -4.04
CA THR A 30 -13.45 -0.25 -2.87
C THR A 30 -12.04 0.26 -3.19
N VAL A 31 -11.69 1.43 -2.64
CA VAL A 31 -10.39 2.08 -2.88
C VAL A 31 -9.71 2.37 -1.54
N TRP A 32 -8.43 2.03 -1.47
CA TRP A 32 -7.52 2.45 -0.41
C TRP A 32 -6.45 3.37 -0.99
N ILE A 33 -6.03 4.38 -0.23
CA ILE A 33 -4.98 5.32 -0.62
C ILE A 33 -3.73 5.05 0.23
N PHE A 34 -2.56 5.06 -0.40
CA PHE A 34 -1.24 4.95 0.21
C PHE A 34 -0.48 6.23 -0.11
N ASP A 35 -0.12 6.95 0.95
CA ASP A 35 0.34 8.34 0.95
C ASP A 35 -0.62 9.33 0.29
N CYS A 36 -0.53 10.58 0.74
CA CYS A 36 -1.41 11.65 0.33
C CYS A 36 -0.66 12.99 0.31
N GLY A 37 0.36 13.07 -0.53
CA GLY A 37 1.11 14.30 -0.76
C GLY A 37 0.26 15.46 -1.28
N GLU A 38 0.83 16.67 -1.20
CA GLU A 38 0.16 17.89 -1.68
C GLU A 38 -0.35 17.74 -3.12
N GLY A 39 -1.59 18.18 -3.36
CA GLY A 39 -2.23 18.07 -4.67
C GLY A 39 -2.84 16.70 -5.00
N ALA A 40 -2.73 15.68 -4.12
CA ALA A 40 -3.35 14.36 -4.31
C ALA A 40 -4.85 14.44 -4.68
N GLN A 41 -5.60 15.34 -4.05
CA GLN A 41 -7.02 15.57 -4.36
C GLN A 41 -7.26 16.00 -5.81
N ILE A 42 -6.35 16.78 -6.41
CA ILE A 42 -6.43 17.23 -7.82
C ILE A 42 -6.14 16.06 -8.74
N GLN A 43 -5.12 15.26 -8.44
CA GLN A 43 -4.79 14.06 -9.20
C GLN A 43 -5.94 13.04 -9.15
N LEU A 44 -6.61 12.95 -8.00
CA LEU A 44 -7.78 12.10 -7.83
C LEU A 44 -8.91 12.51 -8.78
N GLN A 45 -9.17 13.81 -8.97
CA GLN A 45 -10.17 14.31 -9.94
C GLN A 45 -9.84 13.94 -11.39
N LYS A 46 -8.55 13.88 -11.74
CA LYS A 46 -8.09 13.48 -13.08
C LYS A 46 -8.10 11.97 -13.30
N SER A 47 -8.23 11.20 -12.21
CA SER A 47 -8.11 9.75 -12.22
C SER A 47 -9.47 9.06 -12.34
N PRO A 48 -9.50 7.75 -12.65
CA PRO A 48 -10.73 6.96 -12.63
C PRO A 48 -11.18 6.55 -11.21
N VAL A 49 -10.51 7.03 -10.16
CA VAL A 49 -10.87 6.76 -8.77
C VAL A 49 -12.14 7.53 -8.42
N ARG A 50 -13.15 6.82 -7.91
CA ARG A 50 -14.37 7.44 -7.40
C ARG A 50 -14.16 7.84 -5.94
N PRO A 51 -14.26 9.14 -5.57
CA PRO A 51 -14.02 9.59 -4.20
C PRO A 51 -14.87 8.85 -3.14
N SER A 52 -16.13 8.56 -3.43
CA SER A 52 -17.05 7.84 -2.54
C SER A 52 -16.67 6.39 -2.24
N ARG A 53 -15.73 5.83 -3.00
CA ARG A 53 -15.22 4.47 -2.81
C ARG A 53 -13.97 4.41 -1.94
N ILE A 54 -13.41 5.55 -1.56
CA ILE A 54 -12.26 5.61 -0.65
C ILE A 54 -12.75 5.28 0.76
N THR A 55 -12.15 4.27 1.36
CA THR A 55 -12.54 3.78 2.69
C THR A 55 -11.39 3.78 3.69
N LYS A 56 -10.14 3.70 3.20
CA LYS A 56 -8.95 3.70 4.03
C LYS A 56 -7.82 4.52 3.42
N ILE A 57 -7.02 5.15 4.26
CA ILE A 57 -5.79 5.86 3.89
C ILE A 57 -4.66 5.34 4.78
N PHE A 58 -3.51 5.05 4.17
CA PHE A 58 -2.30 4.58 4.83
C PHE A 58 -1.18 5.57 4.53
N ILE A 59 -0.53 6.11 5.56
CA ILE A 59 0.59 7.05 5.45
C ILE A 59 1.85 6.30 5.86
N THR A 60 2.88 6.35 5.02
CA THR A 60 4.15 5.64 5.24
C THR A 60 5.00 6.36 6.28
N HIS A 61 5.11 7.69 6.15
CA HIS A 61 5.86 8.56 7.05
C HIS A 61 5.31 10.00 7.02
N LEU A 62 5.74 10.86 7.96
CA LEU A 62 5.17 12.20 8.15
C LEU A 62 5.86 13.33 7.37
N HIS A 63 6.63 13.03 6.32
CA HIS A 63 7.10 14.07 5.42
C HIS A 63 5.95 14.69 4.61
N GLY A 64 6.14 15.96 4.24
CA GLY A 64 5.10 16.78 3.66
C GLY A 64 4.58 16.26 2.32
N ASP A 65 5.47 15.74 1.49
CA ASP A 65 5.16 15.15 0.19
C ASP A 65 4.44 13.79 0.26
N HIS A 66 4.24 13.25 1.47
CA HIS A 66 3.43 12.06 1.73
C HIS A 66 2.16 12.38 2.54
N LEU A 67 2.01 13.58 3.10
CA LEU A 67 0.97 13.90 4.09
C LEU A 67 0.20 15.19 3.84
N PHE A 68 0.80 16.25 3.28
CA PHE A 68 0.21 17.59 3.28
C PHE A 68 -1.08 17.70 2.44
N GLY A 69 -1.33 16.79 1.51
CA GLY A 69 -2.58 16.73 0.77
C GLY A 69 -3.75 16.16 1.58
N LEU A 70 -3.50 15.50 2.72
CA LEU A 70 -4.50 14.75 3.45
C LEU A 70 -5.64 15.61 4.00
N PRO A 71 -5.40 16.75 4.69
CA PRO A 71 -6.50 17.59 5.18
C PRO A 71 -7.35 18.14 4.04
N GLY A 72 -6.71 18.57 2.94
CA GLY A 72 -7.39 19.04 1.73
C GLY A 72 -8.25 17.97 1.08
N LEU A 73 -7.71 16.75 0.94
CA LEU A 73 -8.47 15.60 0.44
C LEU A 73 -9.68 15.31 1.32
N MET A 74 -9.54 15.27 2.64
CA MET A 74 -10.66 15.02 3.56
C MET A 74 -11.78 16.06 3.40
N CYS A 75 -11.44 17.34 3.34
CA CYS A 75 -12.42 18.40 3.08
C CYS A 75 -13.11 18.24 1.72
N THR A 76 -12.37 17.87 0.67
CA THR A 76 -12.94 17.61 -0.66
C THR A 76 -13.87 16.39 -0.66
N LEU A 77 -13.52 15.31 0.03
CA LEU A 77 -14.40 14.15 0.19
C LEU A 77 -15.70 14.52 0.89
N ALA A 78 -15.63 15.40 1.90
CA ALA A 78 -16.81 15.82 2.64
C ALA A 78 -17.81 16.57 1.76
N ASN A 79 -17.30 17.38 0.82
CA ASN A 79 -18.11 18.13 -0.13
C ASN A 79 -18.64 17.26 -1.29
N MET A 80 -17.89 16.24 -1.70
CA MET A 80 -18.26 15.39 -2.85
C MET A 80 -19.18 14.22 -2.48
N VAL A 81 -19.22 13.83 -1.20
CA VAL A 81 -19.96 12.67 -0.72
C VAL A 81 -20.87 13.10 0.44
N PRO A 82 -21.94 13.88 0.17
CA PRO A 82 -22.84 14.34 1.22
C PRO A 82 -23.57 13.18 1.89
N ASP A 83 -23.99 13.40 3.15
CA ASP A 83 -24.90 12.53 3.93
C ASP A 83 -24.39 11.11 4.23
N ARG A 84 -23.11 10.95 4.53
CA ARG A 84 -22.48 9.67 4.89
C ARG A 84 -22.20 9.56 6.39
N ASN A 85 -23.20 9.88 7.21
CA ASN A 85 -23.04 9.92 8.68
C ASN A 85 -22.68 8.57 9.30
N ASP A 86 -23.05 7.46 8.66
CA ASP A 86 -22.72 6.09 9.08
C ASP A 86 -21.31 5.65 8.63
N PHE A 87 -20.74 6.32 7.64
CA PHE A 87 -19.41 6.03 7.14
C PHE A 87 -18.32 6.55 8.08
N THR A 88 -17.25 5.76 8.20
CA THR A 88 -16.03 6.13 8.90
C THR A 88 -14.83 5.93 7.98
N LEU A 89 -14.10 6.99 7.69
CA LEU A 89 -12.82 6.92 7.01
C LEU A 89 -11.75 6.48 8.01
N GLU A 90 -11.10 5.34 7.74
CA GLU A 90 -10.00 4.87 8.60
C GLU A 90 -8.66 5.31 8.04
N ILE A 91 -7.85 5.95 8.88
CA ILE A 91 -6.55 6.48 8.51
C ILE A 91 -5.50 5.80 9.38
N TYR A 92 -4.43 5.31 8.75
CA TYR A 92 -3.34 4.59 9.39
C TYR A 92 -2.02 5.29 9.09
N GLY A 93 -1.12 5.42 10.06
CA GLY A 93 0.22 5.94 9.82
C GLY A 93 0.99 6.19 11.11
N PRO A 94 2.20 6.76 11.07
CA PRO A 94 3.04 6.96 12.25
C PRO A 94 2.39 7.84 13.33
N GLN A 95 2.85 7.68 14.57
CA GLN A 95 2.54 8.59 15.67
C GLN A 95 2.82 10.06 15.28
N GLY A 96 1.86 10.95 15.55
CA GLY A 96 1.87 12.35 15.14
C GLY A 96 0.82 12.66 14.08
N LEU A 97 0.43 11.66 13.28
CA LEU A 97 -0.58 11.80 12.23
C LEU A 97 -1.94 12.26 12.80
N ARG A 98 -2.35 11.71 13.94
CA ARG A 98 -3.63 12.05 14.58
C ARG A 98 -3.66 13.51 14.98
N LYS A 99 -2.55 13.99 15.58
CA LYS A 99 -2.40 15.39 15.98
C LYS A 99 -2.43 16.31 14.77
N PHE A 100 -1.65 16.00 13.73
CA PHE A 100 -1.60 16.78 12.49
C PHE A 100 -2.99 16.99 11.87
N ILE A 101 -3.76 15.90 11.71
CA ILE A 101 -5.11 15.96 11.13
C ILE A 101 -6.04 16.76 12.04
N ARG A 102 -6.07 16.44 13.35
CA ARG A 102 -6.97 17.10 14.30
C ARG A 102 -6.71 18.60 14.38
N ASP A 103 -5.45 19.00 14.58
CA ASP A 103 -5.08 20.40 14.74
C ASP A 103 -5.39 21.19 13.46
N THR A 104 -5.10 20.61 12.29
CA THR A 104 -5.41 21.26 11.02
C THR A 104 -6.91 21.49 10.86
N LEU A 105 -7.75 20.47 11.07
CA LEU A 105 -9.19 20.56 10.89
C LEU A 105 -9.87 21.47 11.94
N ILE A 106 -9.41 21.42 13.20
CA ILE A 106 -9.91 22.31 14.26
C ILE A 106 -9.54 23.76 13.95
N LEU A 107 -8.27 24.03 13.61
CA LEU A 107 -7.79 25.38 13.34
C LEU A 107 -8.50 26.01 12.13
N SER A 108 -8.71 25.23 11.07
CA SER A 108 -9.43 25.68 9.87
C SER A 108 -10.95 25.70 10.01
N ARG A 109 -11.50 25.23 11.15
CA ARG A 109 -12.94 25.05 11.39
C ARG A 109 -13.62 24.19 10.32
N SER A 110 -12.91 23.17 9.84
CA SER A 110 -13.36 22.30 8.77
C SER A 110 -14.24 21.17 9.27
N ALA A 111 -15.55 21.42 9.34
CA ALA A 111 -16.52 20.36 9.62
C ALA A 111 -16.60 19.35 8.46
N LEU A 112 -16.64 18.06 8.79
CA LEU A 112 -16.79 16.98 7.81
C LEU A 112 -18.22 16.41 7.83
N THR A 113 -18.64 15.82 6.71
CA THR A 113 -19.97 15.18 6.54
C THR A 113 -19.95 13.67 6.86
N TYR A 114 -18.83 13.17 7.36
CA TYR A 114 -18.59 11.78 7.69
C TYR A 114 -17.63 11.67 8.88
N ASN A 115 -17.59 10.52 9.55
CA ASN A 115 -16.66 10.30 10.66
C ASN A 115 -15.28 9.89 10.17
N TYR A 116 -14.23 10.17 10.92
CA TYR A 116 -12.90 9.60 10.66
C TYR A 116 -12.27 9.06 11.94
N VAL A 117 -11.32 8.15 11.77
CA VAL A 117 -10.54 7.59 12.86
C VAL A 117 -9.08 7.46 12.43
N VAL A 118 -8.15 7.81 13.33
CA VAL A 118 -6.70 7.74 13.04
C VAL A 118 -6.03 6.72 13.95
N HIS A 119 -5.60 5.62 13.36
CA HIS A 119 -4.82 4.58 14.01
C HIS A 119 -3.33 4.87 13.82
N GLU A 120 -2.60 5.01 14.93
CA GLU A 120 -1.19 5.37 14.90
C GLU A 120 -0.31 4.13 15.07
N LEU A 121 0.59 3.89 14.13
CA LEU A 121 1.66 2.91 14.26
C LEU A 121 2.74 3.54 15.14
N ILE A 122 3.02 2.90 16.27
CA ILE A 122 4.05 3.34 17.21
C ILE A 122 5.41 2.82 16.71
N PRO A 123 6.34 3.69 16.28
CA PRO A 123 7.63 3.26 15.77
C PRO A 123 8.50 2.59 16.84
N ILE A 124 9.39 1.71 16.40
CA ILE A 124 10.44 1.15 17.27
C ILE A 124 11.62 2.12 17.38
N ALA A 125 12.45 1.94 18.41
CA ALA A 125 13.59 2.82 18.69
C ALA A 125 14.55 2.95 17.51
N GLU A 126 14.75 1.88 16.75
CA GLU A 126 15.67 1.80 15.62
C GLU A 126 15.22 2.62 14.40
N GLN A 127 13.97 3.06 14.34
CA GLN A 127 13.48 3.91 13.25
C GLN A 127 13.76 5.40 13.49
N TYR A 128 14.13 5.79 14.71
CA TYR A 128 14.46 7.18 15.02
C TYR A 128 15.94 7.44 14.72
N PRO A 129 16.27 8.49 13.94
CA PRO A 129 17.66 8.86 13.72
C PRO A 129 18.30 9.39 15.01
N GLU A 130 19.63 9.39 15.07
CA GLU A 130 20.38 9.82 16.26
C GLU A 130 20.07 11.28 16.67
N ASP A 131 19.80 12.13 15.68
CA ASP A 131 19.49 13.55 15.87
C ASP A 131 18.00 13.84 16.09
N TRP A 132 17.14 12.81 16.19
CA TRP A 132 15.69 12.98 16.34
C TRP A 132 15.29 13.93 17.49
N ASN A 133 16.01 13.85 18.61
CA ASN A 133 15.72 14.65 19.80
C ASN A 133 16.35 16.06 19.78
N THR A 134 17.09 16.43 18.73
CA THR A 134 17.62 17.79 18.58
C THR A 134 16.51 18.81 18.36
N TRP A 135 15.39 18.36 17.80
CA TRP A 135 14.16 19.14 17.68
C TRP A 135 12.99 18.39 18.34
N PRO A 136 12.67 18.69 19.62
CA PRO A 136 11.53 18.07 20.26
C PRO A 136 10.21 18.56 19.65
N ALA A 137 9.33 17.62 19.30
CA ALA A 137 7.97 17.87 18.85
C ALA A 137 6.98 17.14 19.77
N ASP A 138 5.91 17.83 20.20
CA ASP A 138 4.77 17.16 20.84
C ASP A 138 3.95 16.46 19.77
N ASN A 139 4.15 15.16 19.65
CA ASN A 139 3.48 14.30 18.67
C ASN A 139 2.20 13.66 19.24
N LEU A 140 1.84 13.95 20.49
CA LEU A 140 0.65 13.37 21.12
C LEU A 140 -0.57 14.24 20.87
N ALA A 141 -1.60 13.63 20.29
CA ALA A 141 -2.88 14.29 20.07
C ALA A 141 -3.64 14.43 21.40
N THR A 142 -3.27 15.43 22.21
CA THR A 142 -3.96 15.81 23.45
C THR A 142 -5.14 16.74 23.16
N GLY A 143 -6.07 16.89 24.11
CA GLY A 143 -7.20 17.83 23.99
C GLY A 143 -8.51 17.23 23.48
N SER A 144 -9.42 18.12 23.06
CA SER A 144 -10.76 17.72 22.59
C SER A 144 -10.71 17.16 21.18
N LEU A 145 -11.48 16.09 20.93
CA LEU A 145 -11.64 15.52 19.59
C LEU A 145 -12.30 16.54 18.66
N HIS A 146 -11.93 16.50 17.38
CA HIS A 146 -12.73 17.16 16.35
C HIS A 146 -14.14 16.52 16.30
N PRO A 147 -15.23 17.26 15.98
CA PRO A 147 -16.59 16.74 16.10
C PRO A 147 -16.88 15.41 15.36
N GLN A 148 -16.21 15.19 14.23
CA GLN A 148 -16.32 13.95 13.43
C GLN A 148 -15.20 12.92 13.70
N GLU A 149 -14.31 13.19 14.65
CA GLU A 149 -13.23 12.28 15.01
C GLU A 149 -13.71 11.21 15.99
N LYS A 150 -13.40 9.95 15.69
CA LYS A 150 -13.55 8.81 16.58
C LYS A 150 -12.20 8.42 17.19
N GLN A 151 -12.25 7.83 18.38
CA GLN A 151 -11.04 7.35 19.07
C GLN A 151 -10.33 6.28 18.24
N GLY A 152 -9.08 6.54 17.91
CA GLY A 152 -8.20 5.62 17.22
C GLY A 152 -7.47 4.65 18.15
N LYS A 153 -6.71 3.75 17.54
CA LYS A 153 -5.85 2.78 18.24
C LYS A 153 -4.39 3.17 18.08
N ASP A 154 -3.60 2.86 19.08
CA ASP A 154 -2.15 2.87 18.97
C ASP A 154 -1.70 1.42 18.72
N ILE A 155 -1.12 1.18 17.55
CA ILE A 155 -0.72 -0.14 17.06
C ILE A 155 0.78 -0.27 17.31
N THR A 156 1.17 -1.21 18.18
CA THR A 156 2.56 -1.48 18.50
C THR A 156 3.09 -2.67 17.70
N ALA A 157 4.41 -2.74 17.54
CA ALA A 157 5.06 -3.88 16.91
C ALA A 157 4.77 -5.19 17.67
N THR A 158 4.60 -6.28 16.93
CA THR A 158 4.62 -7.65 17.45
C THR A 158 6.07 -8.15 17.60
N ASN A 159 6.25 -9.33 18.18
CA ASN A 159 7.58 -9.90 18.44
C ASN A 159 8.43 -10.14 17.17
N ASP A 160 7.78 -10.26 16.00
CA ASP A 160 8.41 -10.35 14.69
C ASP A 160 8.73 -8.97 14.07
N LEU A 161 8.61 -7.89 14.86
CA LEU A 161 8.83 -6.51 14.43
C LEU A 161 7.92 -6.07 13.27
N THR A 162 6.69 -6.60 13.23
CA THR A 162 5.64 -6.18 12.30
C THR A 162 4.45 -5.55 13.04
N TRP A 163 3.60 -4.84 12.32
CA TRP A 163 2.38 -4.24 12.86
C TRP A 163 1.17 -4.87 12.18
N ASN A 164 0.22 -5.39 12.97
CA ASN A 164 -1.07 -5.85 12.46
C ASN A 164 -1.99 -4.65 12.25
N VAL A 165 -1.90 -4.03 11.07
CA VAL A 165 -2.55 -2.75 10.76
C VAL A 165 -4.06 -2.90 10.59
N PHE A 166 -4.47 -3.87 9.76
CA PHE A 166 -5.88 -4.13 9.48
C PHE A 166 -6.11 -5.62 9.23
N ASP A 167 -7.11 -6.21 9.88
CA ASP A 167 -7.48 -7.61 9.70
C ASP A 167 -8.95 -7.69 9.23
N GLY A 168 -9.14 -7.71 7.91
CA GLY A 168 -10.44 -7.83 7.27
C GLY A 168 -10.71 -9.25 6.80
N GLN A 169 -11.99 -9.57 6.55
CA GLN A 169 -12.42 -10.92 6.15
C GLN A 169 -11.73 -11.44 4.88
N ASN A 170 -11.49 -10.56 3.89
CA ASN A 170 -10.93 -10.96 2.59
C ASN A 170 -9.53 -10.39 2.35
N VAL A 171 -9.12 -9.37 3.11
CA VAL A 171 -7.85 -8.66 2.93
C VAL A 171 -7.31 -8.30 4.30
N CYS A 172 -6.04 -8.60 4.53
CA CYS A 172 -5.29 -8.11 5.68
C CYS A 172 -4.20 -7.14 5.23
N VAL A 173 -3.83 -6.23 6.14
CA VAL A 173 -2.71 -5.30 5.99
C VAL A 173 -1.80 -5.46 7.19
N LYS A 174 -0.53 -5.69 6.91
CA LYS A 174 0.54 -5.61 7.88
C LYS A 174 1.51 -4.51 7.48
N ALA A 175 2.23 -3.96 8.44
CA ALA A 175 3.34 -3.06 8.18
C ALA A 175 4.64 -3.58 8.80
N GLY A 176 5.76 -3.08 8.30
CA GLY A 176 7.08 -3.27 8.90
C GLY A 176 7.92 -2.01 8.79
N ALA A 177 8.97 -1.97 9.60
CA ALA A 177 9.85 -0.82 9.71
C ALA A 177 10.75 -0.65 8.48
N LEU A 178 10.95 0.59 8.08
CA LEU A 178 11.92 1.05 7.08
C LEU A 178 12.91 2.02 7.72
N MET A 179 14.11 2.13 7.14
CA MET A 179 15.12 3.10 7.56
C MET A 179 15.04 4.34 6.68
N HIS A 180 14.73 5.48 7.29
CA HIS A 180 14.62 6.77 6.60
C HIS A 180 15.01 7.90 7.57
N SER A 181 15.03 9.15 7.10
CA SER A 181 15.38 10.31 7.93
C SER A 181 14.38 10.62 9.05
N ILE A 182 13.17 10.05 8.98
CA ILE A 182 12.18 9.99 10.05
C ILE A 182 11.56 8.58 10.07
N PRO A 183 10.84 8.16 11.13
CA PRO A 183 10.19 6.86 11.14
C PRO A 183 9.29 6.61 9.93
N SER A 184 9.62 5.56 9.17
CA SER A 184 8.94 5.17 7.93
C SER A 184 8.51 3.71 7.95
N PHE A 185 7.39 3.42 7.29
CA PHE A 185 6.79 2.09 7.24
C PHE A 185 6.53 1.65 5.80
N GLY A 186 6.69 0.35 5.56
CA GLY A 186 6.17 -0.33 4.38
C GLY A 186 4.91 -1.12 4.72
N TYR A 187 3.96 -1.21 3.79
CA TYR A 187 2.70 -1.93 3.95
C TYR A 187 2.63 -3.14 3.02
N VAL A 188 2.20 -4.28 3.54
CA VAL A 188 1.87 -5.49 2.78
C VAL A 188 0.37 -5.71 2.83
N ILE A 189 -0.26 -5.67 1.66
CA ILE A 189 -1.68 -5.92 1.43
C ILE A 189 -1.81 -7.32 0.87
N ALA A 190 -2.44 -8.22 1.61
CA ALA A 190 -2.63 -9.60 1.21
C ALA A 190 -4.13 -9.96 1.19
N GLU A 191 -4.61 -10.42 0.04
CA GLU A 191 -5.90 -11.11 -0.03
C GLU A 191 -5.77 -12.50 0.59
N GLN A 192 -6.86 -12.97 1.22
CA GLN A 192 -6.95 -14.33 1.70
C GLN A 192 -6.97 -15.32 0.51
N ASP A 193 -6.43 -16.51 0.75
CA ASP A 193 -6.51 -17.60 -0.22
C ASP A 193 -7.97 -18.05 -0.38
N GLU A 194 -8.36 -18.33 -1.62
CA GLU A 194 -9.69 -18.84 -1.92
C GLU A 194 -9.65 -20.37 -2.08
N PRO A 195 -10.69 -21.08 -1.62
CA PRO A 195 -10.86 -22.49 -1.92
C PRO A 195 -10.85 -22.73 -3.43
N GLY A 196 -10.31 -23.88 -3.84
CA GLY A 196 -10.23 -24.27 -5.23
C GLY A 196 -11.59 -24.37 -5.91
N LYS A 197 -11.58 -24.47 -7.25
CA LYS A 197 -12.82 -24.66 -8.00
C LYS A 197 -13.44 -26.00 -7.63
N LEU A 198 -14.71 -25.97 -7.28
CA LEU A 198 -15.49 -27.16 -6.96
C LEU A 198 -15.79 -27.95 -8.24
N ASP A 199 -15.52 -29.26 -8.20
CA ASP A 199 -15.83 -30.20 -9.27
C ASP A 199 -17.32 -30.56 -9.25
N ALA A 200 -18.11 -29.69 -9.87
CA ALA A 200 -19.56 -29.82 -9.89
C ALA A 200 -20.05 -31.07 -10.63
N GLU A 201 -19.28 -31.58 -11.59
CA GLU A 201 -19.64 -32.80 -12.33
C GLU A 201 -19.39 -34.04 -11.47
N TYR A 202 -18.25 -34.10 -10.76
CA TYR A 202 -18.01 -35.19 -9.82
C TYR A 202 -19.02 -35.21 -8.66
N LEU A 203 -19.43 -34.05 -8.14
CA LEU A 203 -20.49 -33.96 -7.13
C LEU A 203 -21.84 -34.46 -7.62
N LYS A 204 -22.21 -34.15 -8.87
CA LYS A 204 -23.43 -34.70 -9.50
C LYS A 204 -23.37 -36.22 -9.60
N GLN A 205 -22.21 -36.78 -10.00
CA GLN A 205 -22.00 -38.23 -10.06
C GLN A 205 -22.15 -38.91 -8.69
N LEU A 206 -21.79 -38.21 -7.61
CA LEU A 206 -21.98 -38.67 -6.24
C LEU A 206 -23.41 -38.46 -5.70
N GLY A 207 -24.33 -37.95 -6.53
CA GLY A 207 -25.72 -37.70 -6.15
C GLY A 207 -25.92 -36.46 -5.27
N VAL A 208 -24.95 -35.54 -5.22
CA VAL A 208 -25.07 -34.29 -4.48
C VAL A 208 -25.73 -33.24 -5.39
N PRO A 209 -26.96 -32.78 -5.08
CA PRO A 209 -27.62 -31.77 -5.90
C PRO A 209 -26.94 -30.40 -5.73
N PRO A 210 -26.95 -29.54 -6.78
CA PRO A 210 -26.54 -28.16 -6.65
C PRO A 210 -27.38 -27.44 -5.58
N GLY A 211 -26.72 -26.64 -4.73
CA GLY A 211 -27.42 -25.91 -3.67
C GLY A 211 -26.54 -25.58 -2.47
N PRO A 212 -27.13 -25.35 -1.29
CA PRO A 212 -26.40 -24.96 -0.07
C PRO A 212 -25.24 -25.90 0.30
N LEU A 213 -25.36 -27.19 -0.02
CA LEU A 213 -24.31 -28.17 0.22
C LEU A 213 -23.01 -27.84 -0.53
N TYR A 214 -23.07 -27.26 -1.73
CA TYR A 214 -21.87 -26.89 -2.49
C TYR A 214 -21.09 -25.77 -1.78
N SER A 215 -21.80 -24.81 -1.16
CA SER A 215 -21.15 -23.75 -0.40
C SER A 215 -20.44 -24.29 0.84
N ARG A 216 -21.07 -25.24 1.54
CA ARG A 216 -20.49 -25.89 2.72
C ARG A 216 -19.22 -26.66 2.38
N ILE A 217 -19.27 -27.47 1.31
CA ILE A 217 -18.09 -28.17 0.77
C ILE A 217 -16.99 -27.17 0.41
N LYS A 218 -17.34 -26.08 -0.29
CA LYS A 218 -16.36 -25.06 -0.69
C LYS A 218 -15.70 -24.38 0.52
N ASN A 219 -16.41 -24.27 1.64
CA ASN A 219 -15.88 -23.76 2.91
C ASN A 219 -15.10 -24.82 3.72
N GLY A 220 -14.84 -26.00 3.15
CA GLY A 220 -14.07 -27.06 3.80
C GLY A 220 -14.88 -27.92 4.78
N GLU A 221 -16.21 -27.82 4.79
CA GLU A 221 -17.04 -28.68 5.62
C GLU A 221 -17.23 -30.06 4.99
N ALA A 222 -16.88 -31.11 5.73
CA ALA A 222 -17.24 -32.48 5.35
C ALA A 222 -18.76 -32.66 5.34
N ILE A 223 -19.29 -33.27 4.27
CA ILE A 223 -20.72 -33.55 4.16
C ILE A 223 -20.98 -35.06 4.12
N THR A 224 -22.13 -35.48 4.64
CA THR A 224 -22.58 -36.87 4.51
C THR A 224 -23.42 -37.02 3.25
N LEU A 225 -23.01 -37.92 2.36
CA LEU A 225 -23.73 -38.25 1.14
C LEU A 225 -25.04 -38.99 1.46
N PRO A 226 -26.02 -39.02 0.55
CA PRO A 226 -27.24 -39.84 0.69
C PRO A 226 -26.94 -41.33 0.93
N SER A 227 -25.78 -41.81 0.50
CA SER A 227 -25.27 -43.17 0.74
C SER A 227 -24.78 -43.41 2.18
N GLY A 228 -24.80 -42.40 3.06
CA GLY A 228 -24.26 -42.45 4.42
C GLY A 228 -22.75 -42.24 4.54
N LYS A 229 -22.04 -42.14 3.41
CA LYS A 229 -20.59 -41.94 3.37
C LYS A 229 -20.21 -40.47 3.55
N ALA A 230 -19.18 -40.18 4.35
CA ALA A 230 -18.60 -38.85 4.46
C ALA A 230 -17.81 -38.50 3.18
N LEU A 231 -18.05 -37.31 2.64
CA LEU A 231 -17.31 -36.71 1.54
C LEU A 231 -16.30 -35.70 2.10
N ASP A 232 -15.03 -35.97 1.83
CA ASP A 232 -13.93 -35.07 2.11
C ASP A 232 -13.89 -33.95 1.04
N PRO A 233 -14.01 -32.66 1.42
CA PRO A 233 -13.95 -31.53 0.50
C PRO A 233 -12.69 -31.50 -0.37
N LEU A 234 -11.55 -31.97 0.14
CA LEU A 234 -10.30 -31.98 -0.61
C LEU A 234 -10.34 -32.91 -1.84
N LYS A 235 -11.29 -33.86 -1.89
CA LYS A 235 -11.47 -34.76 -3.05
C LYS A 235 -12.32 -34.16 -4.16
N VAL A 236 -13.00 -33.03 -3.89
CA VAL A 236 -13.96 -32.39 -4.80
C VAL A 236 -13.61 -30.93 -5.07
N LEU A 237 -12.55 -30.42 -4.46
CA LEU A 237 -12.00 -29.09 -4.72
C LEU A 237 -10.69 -29.23 -5.51
N GLY A 238 -10.53 -28.39 -6.53
CA GLY A 238 -9.23 -28.18 -7.15
C GLY A 238 -8.22 -27.54 -6.19
N PRO A 239 -6.98 -27.26 -6.65
CA PRO A 239 -5.99 -26.56 -5.83
C PRO A 239 -6.52 -25.20 -5.35
N PRO A 240 -6.20 -24.79 -4.11
CA PRO A 240 -6.51 -23.44 -3.61
C PRO A 240 -5.97 -22.37 -4.55
N LYS A 241 -6.70 -21.26 -4.64
CA LYS A 241 -6.26 -20.10 -5.42
C LYS A 241 -5.61 -19.12 -4.47
N ARG A 242 -4.31 -18.92 -4.63
CA ARG A 242 -3.56 -17.96 -3.83
C ARG A 242 -4.17 -16.55 -3.95
N GLY A 243 -4.33 -15.87 -2.83
CA GLY A 243 -4.63 -14.45 -2.79
C GLY A 243 -3.55 -13.62 -3.47
N ARG A 244 -3.92 -12.44 -3.97
CA ARG A 244 -2.94 -11.47 -4.46
C ARG A 244 -2.23 -10.81 -3.29
N LYS A 245 -0.93 -10.54 -3.45
CA LYS A 245 -0.14 -9.80 -2.47
C LYS A 245 0.57 -8.61 -3.12
N ILE A 246 0.38 -7.42 -2.57
CA ILE A 246 1.10 -6.20 -2.97
C ILE A 246 1.90 -5.70 -1.77
N THR A 247 3.13 -5.28 -2.02
CA THR A 247 3.94 -4.53 -1.05
C THR A 247 4.12 -3.11 -1.55
N ILE A 248 3.82 -2.12 -0.72
CA ILE A 248 4.05 -0.69 -0.99
C ILE A 248 4.98 -0.21 0.11
N LEU A 249 6.22 0.11 -0.24
CA LEU A 249 7.16 0.69 0.70
C LEU A 249 6.96 2.21 0.73
N GLY A 250 7.28 2.84 1.86
CA GLY A 250 7.58 4.27 1.90
C GLY A 250 9.02 4.54 1.52
N ASP A 251 9.43 5.79 1.74
CA ASP A 251 10.81 6.21 1.55
C ASP A 251 11.74 5.43 2.49
N THR A 252 12.87 5.00 1.94
CA THR A 252 13.81 4.14 2.65
C THR A 252 15.18 4.05 2.00
N SER A 253 16.22 3.98 2.83
CA SER A 253 17.57 3.54 2.47
C SER A 253 17.83 2.07 2.83
N ASP A 254 16.98 1.44 3.64
CA ASP A 254 17.05 0.01 3.95
C ASP A 254 15.65 -0.59 4.15
N SER A 255 15.28 -1.49 3.25
CA SER A 255 14.02 -2.22 3.24
C SER A 255 14.15 -3.68 3.71
N PHE A 256 15.31 -4.14 4.16
CA PHE A 256 15.55 -5.57 4.43
C PHE A 256 14.69 -6.16 5.56
N ARG A 257 14.27 -5.34 6.55
CA ARG A 257 13.33 -5.79 7.61
C ARG A 257 11.96 -6.21 7.06
N MET A 258 11.61 -5.74 5.87
CA MET A 258 10.36 -6.11 5.19
C MET A 258 10.46 -7.44 4.43
N VAL A 259 11.65 -8.06 4.30
CA VAL A 259 11.83 -9.23 3.41
C VAL A 259 10.88 -10.36 3.76
N ASP A 260 10.84 -10.78 5.03
CA ASP A 260 10.01 -11.91 5.47
C ASP A 260 8.52 -11.63 5.29
N LEU A 261 8.10 -10.40 5.61
CA LEU A 261 6.71 -9.97 5.48
C LEU A 261 6.26 -9.89 4.01
N ALA A 262 7.13 -9.39 3.14
CA ALA A 262 6.84 -9.14 1.74
C ALA A 262 7.00 -10.37 0.84
N GLN A 263 7.51 -11.50 1.36
CA GLN A 263 7.79 -12.73 0.59
C GLN A 263 6.70 -13.07 -0.44
N SER A 264 7.14 -13.35 -1.66
CA SER A 264 6.32 -13.76 -2.81
C SER A 264 5.26 -12.73 -3.25
N SER A 265 5.51 -11.44 -3.02
CA SER A 265 4.65 -10.35 -3.50
C SER A 265 4.46 -10.41 -5.03
N ASP A 266 3.22 -10.23 -5.49
CA ASP A 266 2.91 -10.14 -6.91
C ASP A 266 3.44 -8.82 -7.49
N ILE A 267 3.31 -7.72 -6.75
CA ILE A 267 3.89 -6.42 -7.10
C ILE A 267 4.53 -5.79 -5.86
N ILE A 268 5.72 -5.23 -6.02
CA ILE A 268 6.38 -4.35 -5.04
C ILE A 268 6.47 -2.95 -5.64
N LEU A 269 5.96 -1.95 -4.92
CA LEU A 269 6.26 -0.53 -5.17
C LEU A 269 7.44 -0.15 -4.27
N HIS A 270 8.55 0.25 -4.89
CA HIS A 270 9.78 0.62 -4.21
C HIS A 270 10.28 1.96 -4.75
N GLU A 271 10.74 2.85 -3.87
CA GLU A 271 11.37 4.08 -4.32
C GLU A 271 12.70 3.81 -5.05
N ALA A 272 13.01 4.65 -6.03
CA ALA A 272 14.31 4.72 -6.68
C ALA A 272 14.63 6.19 -6.95
N THR A 273 14.93 6.92 -5.87
CA THR A 273 15.04 8.38 -5.92
C THR A 273 16.22 8.85 -6.78
N LEU A 274 17.34 8.13 -6.75
CA LEU A 274 18.58 8.45 -7.45
C LEU A 274 19.17 7.24 -8.18
N GLU A 275 19.96 7.48 -9.23
CA GLU A 275 20.68 6.45 -9.98
C GLU A 275 21.81 5.78 -9.18
N ASN A 276 22.24 4.59 -9.61
CA ASN A 276 23.18 3.74 -8.89
C ASN A 276 24.53 4.41 -8.58
N SER A 277 24.99 5.33 -9.45
CA SER A 277 26.25 6.06 -9.23
C SER A 277 26.21 7.01 -8.02
N MET A 278 25.02 7.22 -7.44
CA MET A 278 24.76 8.11 -6.31
C MET A 278 24.29 7.36 -5.06
N GLU A 279 24.59 6.06 -4.95
CA GLU A 279 24.14 5.21 -3.84
C GLU A 279 24.46 5.78 -2.46
N GLU A 280 25.70 6.26 -2.24
CA GLU A 280 26.10 6.88 -0.97
C GLU A 280 25.20 8.09 -0.63
N LYS A 281 24.98 8.98 -1.59
CA LYS A 281 24.10 10.14 -1.40
C LYS A 281 22.64 9.72 -1.17
N ALA A 282 22.17 8.69 -1.87
CA ALA A 282 20.82 8.17 -1.66
C ALA A 282 20.66 7.70 -0.22
N ILE A 283 21.60 6.88 0.28
CA ILE A 283 21.60 6.35 1.64
C ILE A 283 21.65 7.48 2.68
N ASP A 284 22.54 8.47 2.50
CA ASP A 284 22.66 9.63 3.40
C ASP A 284 21.36 10.43 3.52
N MET A 285 20.58 10.49 2.43
CA MET A 285 19.28 11.15 2.39
C MET A 285 18.13 10.24 2.83
N GLY A 286 18.41 8.99 3.22
CA GLY A 286 17.39 8.01 3.60
C GLY A 286 16.63 7.41 2.42
N HIS A 287 17.23 7.35 1.23
CA HIS A 287 16.62 6.91 -0.03
C HIS A 287 17.36 5.73 -0.67
N SER A 288 16.74 5.18 -1.72
CA SER A 288 17.23 4.01 -2.45
C SER A 288 17.57 4.31 -3.91
N THR A 289 18.43 3.44 -4.46
CA THR A 289 18.76 3.37 -5.89
C THR A 289 18.02 2.23 -6.59
N PRO A 290 17.97 2.21 -7.93
CA PRO A 290 17.45 1.08 -8.70
C PRO A 290 18.08 -0.26 -8.34
N LYS A 291 19.40 -0.29 -8.06
CA LYS A 291 20.12 -1.49 -7.60
C LYS A 291 19.57 -1.99 -6.27
N MET A 292 19.38 -1.11 -5.29
CA MET A 292 18.84 -1.48 -3.98
C MET A 292 17.41 -2.04 -4.09
N ALA A 293 16.56 -1.36 -4.88
CA ALA A 293 15.19 -1.81 -5.15
C ALA A 293 15.14 -3.17 -5.86
N ALA A 294 16.01 -3.39 -6.85
CA ALA A 294 16.14 -4.66 -7.56
C ALA A 294 16.61 -5.80 -6.65
N GLN A 295 17.59 -5.55 -5.79
CA GLN A 295 18.10 -6.52 -4.81
C GLN A 295 17.02 -6.91 -3.79
N TYR A 296 16.24 -5.94 -3.32
CA TYR A 296 15.10 -6.21 -2.46
C TYR A 296 14.05 -7.07 -3.18
N ALA A 297 13.68 -6.71 -4.42
CA ALA A 297 12.70 -7.46 -5.20
C ALA A 297 13.12 -8.90 -5.49
N GLU A 298 14.40 -9.13 -5.78
CA GLU A 298 14.99 -10.47 -5.92
C GLU A 298 14.82 -11.27 -4.61
N LYS A 299 15.28 -10.70 -3.49
CA LYS A 299 15.29 -11.37 -2.18
C LYS A 299 13.90 -11.72 -1.68
N VAL A 300 12.90 -10.92 -2.04
CA VAL A 300 11.49 -11.16 -1.74
C VAL A 300 10.85 -12.18 -2.69
N GLY A 301 11.48 -12.49 -3.84
CA GLY A 301 10.88 -13.32 -4.87
C GLY A 301 9.69 -12.63 -5.55
N ALA A 302 9.80 -11.32 -5.78
CA ALA A 302 8.74 -10.52 -6.39
C ALA A 302 8.52 -10.91 -7.87
N ARG A 303 7.27 -10.84 -8.34
CA ARG A 303 6.97 -11.04 -9.78
C ARG A 303 7.18 -9.75 -10.56
N VAL A 304 6.83 -8.63 -9.94
CA VAL A 304 6.95 -7.29 -10.53
C VAL A 304 7.52 -6.31 -9.50
N LEU A 305 8.53 -5.56 -9.93
CA LEU A 305 9.05 -4.38 -9.26
C LEU A 305 8.55 -3.13 -10.01
N MET A 306 7.88 -2.24 -9.29
CA MET A 306 7.46 -0.93 -9.79
C MET A 306 8.26 0.14 -9.07
N LEU A 307 9.09 0.86 -9.82
CA LEU A 307 9.86 1.97 -9.29
C LEU A 307 9.00 3.23 -9.26
N TYR A 308 9.11 4.01 -8.19
CA TYR A 308 8.46 5.31 -8.06
C TYR A 308 9.33 6.27 -7.24
N HIS A 309 8.77 7.44 -6.87
CA HIS A 309 9.43 8.44 -6.03
C HIS A 309 10.69 9.04 -6.67
N PHE A 310 10.56 9.47 -7.93
CA PHE A 310 11.70 9.91 -8.71
C PHE A 310 12.11 11.35 -8.40
N SER A 311 13.41 11.58 -8.28
CA SER A 311 13.97 12.93 -8.22
C SER A 311 13.59 13.75 -9.46
N GLN A 312 13.31 15.04 -9.26
CA GLN A 312 12.94 15.97 -10.33
C GLN A 312 14.04 16.19 -11.39
N ARG A 313 15.26 15.71 -11.11
CA ARG A 313 16.37 15.70 -12.06
C ARG A 313 16.13 14.81 -13.27
N TYR A 314 15.35 13.74 -13.12
CA TYR A 314 15.05 12.81 -14.20
C TYR A 314 13.79 13.26 -14.95
N LYS A 315 13.90 13.70 -16.20
CA LYS A 315 12.76 14.08 -17.04
C LYS A 315 12.01 12.85 -17.54
N THR A 316 10.71 13.01 -17.79
CA THR A 316 9.86 12.02 -18.47
C THR A 316 9.92 12.14 -19.99
N VAL A 317 10.24 13.33 -20.50
CA VAL A 317 10.41 13.63 -21.92
C VAL A 317 11.75 14.34 -22.07
N LEU A 318 12.61 13.81 -22.92
CA LEU A 318 13.89 14.42 -23.26
C LEU A 318 13.64 15.63 -24.16
N VAL A 319 14.08 16.81 -23.73
CA VAL A 319 14.04 18.04 -24.54
C VAL A 319 15.42 18.32 -25.14
N ASN A 320 16.48 17.96 -24.40
CA ASN A 320 17.88 18.09 -24.81
C ASN A 320 18.63 16.77 -24.62
N ASP A 321 19.71 16.57 -25.38
CA ASP A 321 20.59 15.38 -25.27
C ASP A 321 21.30 15.26 -23.91
N THR A 322 21.36 16.35 -23.13
CA THR A 322 21.94 16.37 -21.77
C THR A 322 20.92 16.09 -20.67
N ASP A 323 19.64 15.92 -20.98
CA ASP A 323 18.60 15.64 -19.98
C ASP A 323 18.76 14.22 -19.44
N LEU A 324 18.74 14.09 -18.10
CA LEU A 324 18.64 12.77 -17.46
C LEU A 324 17.22 12.25 -17.63
N CYS A 325 17.03 11.01 -18.08
CA CYS A 325 15.73 10.37 -18.21
C CYS A 325 15.45 9.40 -17.06
N VAL A 326 14.18 9.26 -16.67
CA VAL A 326 13.75 8.17 -15.76
C VAL A 326 14.06 6.78 -16.32
N ASP A 327 14.21 6.64 -17.64
CA ASP A 327 14.62 5.38 -18.28
C ASP A 327 16.01 4.90 -17.85
N THR A 328 16.88 5.79 -17.38
CA THR A 328 18.17 5.39 -16.80
C THR A 328 17.94 4.49 -15.58
N LEU A 329 17.01 4.87 -14.71
CA LEU A 329 16.66 4.11 -13.50
C LEU A 329 16.06 2.75 -13.85
N LEU A 330 15.22 2.69 -14.90
CA LEU A 330 14.66 1.44 -15.39
C LEU A 330 15.76 0.48 -15.88
N LYS A 331 16.68 0.98 -16.71
CA LYS A 331 17.78 0.18 -17.26
C LYS A 331 18.70 -0.34 -16.17
N GLU A 332 18.99 0.46 -15.16
CA GLU A 332 19.81 0.08 -14.02
C GLU A 332 19.18 -1.07 -13.21
N ALA A 333 17.89 -0.97 -12.87
CA ALA A 333 17.19 -2.05 -12.17
C ALA A 333 17.08 -3.33 -13.03
N GLN A 334 16.79 -3.18 -14.34
CA GLN A 334 16.74 -4.32 -15.26
C GLN A 334 18.11 -5.01 -15.39
N HIS A 335 19.19 -4.24 -15.44
CA HIS A 335 20.54 -4.78 -15.48
C HIS A 335 20.84 -5.57 -14.20
N GLU A 336 20.54 -5.01 -13.02
CA GLU A 336 20.77 -5.67 -11.74
C GLU A 336 19.98 -6.99 -11.62
N LEU A 337 18.71 -7.03 -12.05
CA LEU A 337 17.94 -8.27 -12.03
C LEU A 337 18.45 -9.31 -13.04
N SER A 338 18.90 -8.86 -14.20
CA SER A 338 19.46 -9.73 -15.25
C SER A 338 20.76 -10.40 -14.81
N THR A 339 21.68 -9.65 -14.19
CA THR A 339 22.94 -10.22 -13.66
C THR A 339 22.70 -11.27 -12.57
N ARG A 340 21.56 -11.18 -11.88
CA ARG A 340 21.11 -12.11 -10.84
C ARG A 340 20.25 -13.28 -11.36
N ASN A 341 19.98 -13.34 -12.68
CA ASN A 341 19.02 -14.28 -13.28
C ASN A 341 17.62 -14.22 -12.62
N CYS A 342 17.21 -13.05 -12.13
CA CYS A 342 15.92 -12.88 -11.49
C CYS A 342 14.82 -12.65 -12.56
N PRO A 343 13.72 -13.43 -12.57
CA PRO A 343 12.64 -13.27 -13.55
C PRO A 343 11.70 -12.10 -13.25
N CYS A 344 11.97 -11.33 -12.19
CA CYS A 344 11.16 -10.18 -11.79
C CYS A 344 11.12 -9.12 -12.93
N LYS A 345 9.92 -8.65 -13.27
CA LYS A 345 9.74 -7.60 -14.28
C LYS A 345 9.81 -6.23 -13.63
N VAL A 346 10.45 -5.26 -14.29
CA VAL A 346 10.55 -3.88 -13.79
C VAL A 346 9.69 -2.93 -14.63
N PHE A 347 8.97 -2.03 -13.96
CA PHE A 347 8.24 -0.92 -14.57
C PHE A 347 8.51 0.38 -13.83
N LEU A 348 8.40 1.50 -14.55
CA LEU A 348 8.38 2.83 -13.96
C LEU A 348 6.93 3.25 -13.72
N ALA A 349 6.61 3.70 -12.51
CA ALA A 349 5.34 4.33 -12.22
C ALA A 349 5.24 5.69 -12.95
N GLN A 350 4.06 6.01 -13.46
CA GLN A 350 3.77 7.32 -14.04
C GLN A 350 2.47 7.84 -13.43
N ASP A 351 2.36 9.16 -13.26
CA ASP A 351 1.10 9.78 -12.84
C ASP A 351 -0.05 9.29 -13.73
N LEU A 352 -1.15 8.89 -13.08
CA LEU A 352 -2.37 8.32 -13.65
C LEU A 352 -2.21 6.94 -14.32
N MET A 353 -1.06 6.28 -14.19
CA MET A 353 -0.85 4.90 -14.65
C MET A 353 -1.74 3.93 -13.86
N GLU A 354 -2.45 3.06 -14.58
CA GLU A 354 -3.16 1.92 -14.01
C GLU A 354 -2.41 0.61 -14.27
N VAL A 355 -2.17 -0.16 -13.21
CA VAL A 355 -1.56 -1.50 -13.30
C VAL A 355 -2.49 -2.52 -12.69
N SER A 356 -2.82 -3.56 -13.45
CA SER A 356 -3.63 -4.67 -12.96
C SER A 356 -2.75 -5.66 -12.19
N VAL A 357 -3.26 -6.14 -11.06
CA VAL A 357 -2.62 -7.22 -10.29
C VAL A 357 -3.38 -8.51 -10.62
N PRO A 358 -2.89 -9.32 -11.58
CA PRO A 358 -3.56 -10.56 -11.93
C PRO A 358 -3.47 -11.53 -10.75
N ARG A 359 -4.47 -12.42 -10.62
CA ARG A 359 -4.33 -13.54 -9.68
C ARG A 359 -3.22 -14.47 -10.18
N PRO A 360 -2.40 -15.02 -9.27
CA PRO A 360 -1.46 -16.07 -9.62
C PRO A 360 -2.15 -17.20 -10.38
N SER A 361 -1.59 -17.62 -11.51
CA SER A 361 -1.93 -18.92 -12.10
C SER A 361 -1.55 -20.02 -11.10
N SER A 362 -2.52 -20.88 -10.76
CA SER A 362 -2.40 -22.02 -9.85
C SER A 362 -1.33 -23.02 -10.30
#